data_AF-A0A1J9SRL1-F1
#
_entry.id   AF-A0A1J9SRL1-F1
#
_cell.length_a   1.000
_cell.length_b   1.000
_cell.length_c   1.000
_cell.angle_alpha   90.00
_cell.angle_beta   90.00
_cell.angle_gamma   90.00
#
_symmetry.space_group_name_H-M   'P 1'
#
loop_
_entity.id
_entity.type
_entity.pdbx_description
1 polymer ?
#
loop_
_entity_poly.entity_id
_entity_poly.type
_entity_poly.pdbx_seq_one_letter_code
_entity_poly.pdbx_strand_id
1 'polypeptide(L)'
;MNKFNDVIVNLNNIIYKPNELIITNLKEEQQNAEYAGCLFYLNHKSIRFRISKITPNKIGQFVSFWEKDDNMQNQAFSYDAAPDLLVITCIDDNKLGQFIFPKEIILKEKILKTQSQKGKMAMRIYPLWDTPVSNQAKKSQMWQLQYFVDLSDPNNLPIDKLLNLYL
;
A
#
# COMPACT_ATOMS: atom_id res chain seq x y z
N MET A 1 13.19 9.63 -16.63
CA MET A 1 12.70 8.47 -15.86
C MET A 1 11.50 8.94 -15.06
N ASN A 2 10.38 8.20 -15.12
CA ASN A 2 9.20 8.53 -14.30
C ASN A 2 9.56 8.29 -12.82
N LYS A 3 9.25 9.24 -11.94
CA LYS A 3 9.45 9.15 -10.47
C LYS A 3 8.99 7.80 -9.85
N PHE A 4 8.04 7.13 -10.51
CA PHE A 4 7.57 5.79 -10.20
C PHE A 4 8.68 4.72 -10.23
N ASN A 5 9.42 4.62 -11.34
CA ASN A 5 10.47 3.61 -11.50
C ASN A 5 11.55 3.78 -10.43
N ASP A 6 11.83 5.02 -10.05
CA ASP A 6 12.87 5.33 -9.08
C ASP A 6 12.53 4.76 -7.68
N VAL A 7 11.26 4.82 -7.25
CA VAL A 7 10.86 4.33 -5.91
C VAL A 7 10.88 2.80 -5.83
N ILE A 8 10.32 2.09 -6.81
CA ILE A 8 10.35 0.62 -6.80
C ILE A 8 11.77 0.10 -6.95
N VAL A 9 12.59 0.72 -7.81
CA VAL A 9 14.01 0.35 -7.94
C VAL A 9 14.75 0.59 -6.62
N ASN A 10 14.50 1.71 -5.94
CA ASN A 10 15.10 1.98 -4.65
C ASN A 10 14.68 0.93 -3.59
N LEU A 11 13.39 0.66 -3.46
CA LEU A 11 12.86 -0.38 -2.56
C LEU A 11 13.43 -1.76 -2.90
N ASN A 12 13.58 -2.08 -4.18
CA ASN A 12 14.18 -3.33 -4.61
C ASN A 12 15.63 -3.48 -4.15
N ASN A 13 16.41 -2.39 -4.21
CA ASN A 13 17.82 -2.41 -3.83
C ASN A 13 18.02 -2.48 -2.32
N ILE A 14 17.21 -1.75 -1.54
CA ILE A 14 17.42 -1.64 -0.09
C ILE A 14 16.58 -2.63 0.72
N ILE A 15 15.45 -3.10 0.18
CA ILE A 15 14.51 -4.00 0.87
C ILE A 15 14.41 -5.35 0.17
N TYR A 16 13.93 -5.41 -1.07
CA TYR A 16 13.47 -6.69 -1.62
C TYR A 16 14.62 -7.65 -1.95
N LYS A 17 15.60 -7.20 -2.74
CA LYS A 17 16.73 -8.04 -3.16
C LYS A 17 17.61 -8.51 -1.99
N PRO A 18 17.95 -7.68 -0.97
CA PRO A 18 18.71 -8.14 0.19
C PRO A 18 17.99 -9.21 1.03
N ASN A 19 16.67 -9.27 0.94
CA ASN A 19 15.84 -10.19 1.72
C ASN A 19 15.24 -11.32 0.87
N GLU A 20 15.85 -11.61 -0.29
CA GLU A 20 15.43 -12.68 -1.21
C GLU A 20 13.97 -12.58 -1.69
N LEU A 21 13.43 -11.35 -1.71
CA LEU A 21 12.13 -11.05 -2.30
C LEU A 21 12.35 -10.62 -3.76
N ILE A 22 11.96 -11.47 -4.69
CA ILE A 22 12.21 -11.26 -6.12
C ILE A 22 10.97 -10.67 -6.78
N ILE A 23 11.12 -9.47 -7.37
CA ILE A 23 10.07 -8.86 -8.20
C ILE A 23 9.99 -9.59 -9.54
N THR A 24 8.79 -10.05 -9.90
CA THR A 24 8.48 -10.54 -11.25
C THR A 24 7.17 -9.96 -11.78
N ASN A 25 6.98 -9.99 -13.11
CA ASN A 25 5.78 -9.51 -13.80
C ASN A 25 5.32 -8.09 -13.42
N LEU A 26 6.25 -7.15 -13.27
CA LEU A 26 5.94 -5.75 -12.99
C LEU A 26 5.14 -5.10 -14.14
N LYS A 27 3.95 -4.59 -13.82
CA LYS A 27 3.01 -3.95 -14.73
C LYS A 27 2.41 -2.70 -14.10
N GLU A 28 2.51 -1.57 -14.77
CA GLU A 28 1.88 -0.32 -14.32
C GLU A 28 0.35 -0.37 -14.48
N GLU A 29 -0.37 0.24 -13.54
CA GLU A 29 -1.81 0.50 -13.61
C GLU A 29 -2.04 1.96 -14.02
N GLN A 30 -2.23 2.18 -15.32
CA GLN A 30 -2.34 3.53 -15.89
C GLN A 30 -3.41 4.39 -15.21
N GLN A 31 -4.56 3.80 -14.85
CA GLN A 31 -5.66 4.51 -14.19
C GLN A 31 -5.32 5.00 -12.78
N ASN A 32 -4.28 4.46 -12.14
CA ASN A 32 -3.79 4.86 -10.82
C ASN A 32 -2.33 5.37 -10.87
N ALA A 33 -1.84 5.78 -12.05
CA ALA A 33 -0.45 6.22 -12.23
C ALA A 33 -0.07 7.39 -11.32
N GLU A 34 -1.02 8.26 -10.99
CA GLU A 34 -0.84 9.36 -10.04
C GLU A 34 -0.35 8.89 -8.65
N TYR A 35 -0.71 7.67 -8.25
CA TYR A 35 -0.34 7.03 -6.99
C TYR A 35 0.65 5.87 -7.21
N ALA A 36 1.45 5.93 -8.29
CA ALA A 36 2.43 4.88 -8.61
C ALA A 36 1.80 3.48 -8.68
N GLY A 37 0.57 3.40 -9.20
CA GLY A 37 -0.16 2.14 -9.27
C GLY A 37 0.53 1.11 -10.13
N CYS A 38 0.79 -0.07 -9.57
CA CYS A 38 1.30 -1.21 -10.32
C CYS A 38 0.92 -2.55 -9.67
N LEU A 39 1.07 -3.59 -10.47
CA LEU A 39 0.91 -4.99 -10.12
C LEU A 39 2.23 -5.72 -10.37
N PHE A 40 2.64 -6.57 -9.44
CA PHE A 40 3.79 -7.46 -9.60
C PHE A 40 3.66 -8.64 -8.66
N TYR A 41 4.59 -9.57 -8.74
CA TYR A 41 4.77 -10.61 -7.73
C TYR A 41 6.03 -10.32 -6.93
N LEU A 42 5.98 -10.54 -5.62
CA LEU A 42 7.16 -10.75 -4.79
C LEU A 42 7.20 -12.24 -4.45
N ASN A 43 8.17 -12.94 -5.01
CA ASN A 43 8.21 -14.40 -4.98
C ASN A 43 6.90 -15.01 -5.49
N HIS A 44 6.08 -15.56 -4.60
CA HIS A 44 4.81 -16.21 -4.92
C HIS A 44 3.58 -15.38 -4.52
N LYS A 45 3.74 -14.20 -3.90
CA LYS A 45 2.63 -13.32 -3.53
C LYS A 45 2.38 -12.30 -4.61
N SER A 46 1.13 -12.20 -5.03
CA SER A 46 0.67 -11.10 -5.88
C SER A 46 0.56 -9.82 -5.06
N ILE A 47 1.10 -8.72 -5.60
CA ILE A 47 1.17 -7.41 -4.98
C ILE A 47 0.44 -6.40 -5.85
N ARG A 48 -0.45 -5.59 -5.25
CA ARG A 48 -0.87 -4.31 -5.81
C ARG A 48 -0.25 -3.19 -5.00
N PHE A 49 0.56 -2.37 -5.64
CA PHE A 49 1.40 -1.38 -4.97
C PHE A 49 0.93 0.05 -5.25
N ARG A 50 1.05 0.93 -4.26
CA ARG A 50 0.77 2.36 -4.36
C ARG A 50 1.80 3.18 -3.58
N ILE A 51 1.93 4.45 -3.95
CA ILE A 51 2.54 5.49 -3.12
C ILE A 51 1.44 6.44 -2.64
N SER A 52 1.38 6.69 -1.34
CA SER A 52 0.46 7.68 -0.77
C SER A 52 0.98 9.11 -0.90
N LYS A 53 0.08 10.08 -0.75
CA LYS A 53 0.39 11.50 -0.86
C LYS A 53 0.04 12.25 0.40
N ILE A 54 0.95 13.10 0.86
CA ILE A 54 0.64 14.10 1.87
C ILE A 54 -0.29 15.16 1.26
N THR A 55 -1.30 15.57 2.02
CA THR A 55 -2.24 16.62 1.61
C THR A 55 -2.18 17.77 2.62
N PRO A 56 -2.06 19.05 2.21
CA PRO A 56 -1.76 20.15 3.13
C PRO A 56 -2.69 20.29 4.36
N ASN A 57 -3.98 19.99 4.18
CA ASN A 57 -5.00 20.36 5.17
C ASN A 57 -5.50 19.19 6.04
N LYS A 58 -4.90 18.01 5.94
CA LYS A 58 -5.39 16.82 6.64
C LYS A 58 -4.22 15.93 7.05
N ILE A 59 -4.18 15.57 8.33
CA ILE A 59 -3.28 14.56 8.90
C ILE A 59 -3.53 13.21 8.22
N GLY A 60 -2.48 12.40 8.09
CA GLY A 60 -2.51 11.18 7.29
C GLY A 60 -2.15 11.44 5.83
N GLN A 61 -1.77 10.38 5.15
CA GLN A 61 -1.52 10.39 3.72
C GLN A 61 -2.72 9.82 2.96
N PHE A 62 -3.05 10.41 1.83
CA PHE A 62 -4.15 9.98 0.97
C PHE A 62 -3.64 9.03 -0.10
N VAL A 63 -4.40 7.96 -0.38
CA VAL A 63 -4.08 6.99 -1.42
C VAL A 63 -5.36 6.55 -2.13
N SER A 64 -5.27 6.41 -3.44
CA SER A 64 -6.36 5.94 -4.30
C SER A 64 -6.04 4.56 -4.89
N PHE A 65 -7.06 3.70 -4.93
CA PHE A 65 -6.99 2.31 -5.35
C PHE A 65 -8.33 1.86 -5.95
N TRP A 66 -8.57 2.18 -7.21
CA TRP A 66 -9.83 1.82 -7.88
C TRP A 66 -9.60 1.19 -9.24
N GLU A 67 -10.61 0.47 -9.73
CA GLU A 67 -10.66 -0.11 -11.07
C GLU A 67 -11.93 0.35 -11.79
N LYS A 68 -11.99 0.12 -13.11
CA LYS A 68 -13.22 0.30 -13.87
C LYS A 68 -14.03 -0.99 -13.84
N ASP A 69 -15.34 -0.87 -13.74
CA ASP A 69 -16.27 -1.97 -14.01
C ASP A 69 -16.49 -2.14 -15.52
N ASP A 70 -17.30 -3.14 -15.88
CA ASP A 70 -17.64 -3.45 -17.28
C ASP A 70 -18.38 -2.28 -17.98
N ASN A 71 -18.96 -1.35 -17.20
CA ASN A 71 -19.61 -0.13 -17.68
C ASN A 71 -18.67 1.08 -17.67
N MET A 72 -17.36 0.87 -17.50
CA MET A 72 -16.32 1.89 -17.43
C MET A 72 -16.46 2.89 -16.26
N GLN A 73 -17.21 2.53 -15.22
CA GLN A 73 -17.39 3.32 -14.00
C GLN A 73 -16.36 2.94 -12.94
N ASN A 74 -15.93 3.93 -12.14
CA ASN A 74 -14.98 3.70 -11.07
C ASN A 74 -15.62 2.89 -9.93
N GLN A 75 -14.97 1.80 -9.55
CA GLN A 75 -15.38 0.94 -8.44
C GLN A 75 -14.19 0.55 -7.56
N ALA A 76 -14.49 0.12 -6.34
CA ALA A 76 -13.52 -0.56 -5.50
C ALA A 76 -13.16 -1.92 -6.10
N PHE A 77 -11.95 -2.39 -5.82
CA PHE A 77 -11.49 -3.69 -6.30
C PHE A 77 -12.38 -4.82 -5.80
N SER A 78 -12.77 -5.72 -6.69
CA SER A 78 -13.46 -6.94 -6.27
C SER A 78 -12.57 -7.82 -5.40
N TYR A 79 -13.17 -8.55 -4.45
CA TYR A 79 -12.44 -9.53 -3.66
C TYR A 79 -11.80 -10.60 -4.53
N ASP A 80 -12.50 -11.09 -5.56
CA ASP A 80 -12.00 -12.17 -6.41
C ASP A 80 -10.76 -11.74 -7.21
N ALA A 81 -10.71 -10.49 -7.71
CA ALA A 81 -9.57 -9.95 -8.46
C ALA A 81 -8.51 -9.28 -7.59
N ALA A 82 -8.70 -9.21 -6.26
CA ALA A 82 -7.72 -8.59 -5.37
C ALA A 82 -6.46 -9.46 -5.23
N PRO A 83 -5.27 -8.83 -5.21
CA PRO A 83 -4.01 -9.52 -4.96
C PRO A 83 -3.96 -10.06 -3.51
N ASP A 84 -2.93 -10.84 -3.21
CA ASP A 84 -2.65 -11.31 -1.86
C ASP A 84 -2.34 -10.15 -0.91
N LEU A 85 -1.61 -9.14 -1.41
CA LEU A 85 -1.20 -7.98 -0.63
C LEU A 85 -1.51 -6.65 -1.34
N LEU A 86 -2.08 -5.70 -0.59
CA LEU A 86 -2.08 -4.27 -0.92
C LEU A 86 -0.92 -3.59 -0.20
N VAL A 87 0.10 -3.16 -0.95
CA VAL A 87 1.29 -2.50 -0.41
C VAL A 87 1.20 -1.00 -0.67
N ILE A 88 1.31 -0.18 0.36
CA ILE A 88 1.29 1.27 0.25
C ILE A 88 2.55 1.86 0.87
N THR A 89 3.40 2.48 0.03
CA THR A 89 4.61 3.17 0.47
C THR A 89 4.30 4.62 0.83
N CYS A 90 4.79 5.05 1.99
CA CYS A 90 4.66 6.40 2.52
C CYS A 90 6.02 7.07 2.52
N ILE A 91 6.08 8.31 2.03
CA ILE A 91 7.32 9.11 1.99
C ILE A 91 7.00 10.48 2.58
N ASP A 92 7.82 10.93 3.53
CA ASP A 92 7.72 12.25 4.16
C ASP A 92 9.10 12.78 4.55
N ASP A 93 9.70 13.63 3.70
CA ASP A 93 11.05 14.15 3.88
C ASP A 93 12.06 13.01 4.09
N ASN A 94 12.64 12.87 5.29
CA ASN A 94 13.57 11.80 5.64
C ASN A 94 12.88 10.50 6.13
N LYS A 95 11.55 10.40 6.03
CA LYS A 95 10.78 9.24 6.48
C LYS A 95 10.34 8.38 5.32
N LEU A 96 10.51 7.07 5.48
CA LEU A 96 10.09 6.04 4.53
C LEU A 96 9.41 4.92 5.30
N GLY A 97 8.29 4.43 4.78
CA GLY A 97 7.62 3.29 5.40
C GLY A 97 6.68 2.58 4.46
N GLN A 98 6.31 1.35 4.80
CA GLN A 98 5.38 0.54 4.03
C GLN A 98 4.27 0.00 4.90
N PHE A 99 3.04 0.16 4.43
CA PHE A 99 1.93 -0.67 4.87
C PHE A 99 1.81 -1.88 3.95
N ILE A 100 1.74 -3.07 4.52
CA ILE A 100 1.64 -4.33 3.79
C ILE A 100 0.38 -5.03 4.28
N PHE A 101 -0.75 -4.76 3.62
CA PHE A 101 -2.04 -5.25 4.07
C PHE A 101 -2.42 -6.56 3.39
N PRO A 102 -2.64 -7.66 4.15
CA PRO A 102 -3.20 -8.89 3.61
C PRO A 102 -4.62 -8.69 3.08
N LYS A 103 -4.96 -9.45 2.04
CA LYS A 103 -6.28 -9.48 1.40
C LYS A 103 -7.43 -9.61 2.41
N GLU A 104 -7.25 -10.44 3.43
CA GLU A 104 -8.22 -10.71 4.49
C GLU A 104 -8.48 -9.48 5.34
N ILE A 105 -7.44 -8.68 5.58
CA ILE A 105 -7.50 -7.47 6.39
C ILE A 105 -8.18 -6.34 5.61
N ILE A 106 -7.83 -6.16 4.34
CA ILE A 106 -8.51 -5.16 3.51
C ILE A 106 -9.96 -5.56 3.21
N LEU A 107 -10.29 -6.85 3.19
CA LEU A 107 -11.68 -7.33 3.19
C LEU A 107 -12.40 -6.92 4.49
N LYS A 108 -11.81 -7.24 5.65
CA LYS A 108 -12.37 -6.94 6.98
C LYS A 108 -12.61 -5.43 7.18
N GLU A 109 -11.70 -4.60 6.71
CA GLU A 109 -11.78 -3.13 6.78
C GLU A 109 -12.67 -2.51 5.68
N LYS A 110 -13.44 -3.35 4.97
CA LYS A 110 -14.41 -2.98 3.93
C LYS A 110 -13.81 -2.16 2.80
N ILE A 111 -12.56 -2.47 2.44
CA ILE A 111 -11.87 -1.85 1.31
C ILE A 111 -12.25 -2.55 0.01
N LEU A 112 -12.32 -3.88 0.02
CA LEU A 112 -12.71 -4.66 -1.15
C LEU A 112 -14.22 -4.68 -1.37
N LYS A 113 -14.64 -4.75 -2.63
CA LYS A 113 -16.02 -4.99 -3.05
C LYS A 113 -16.33 -6.49 -2.99
N THR A 114 -17.50 -6.83 -2.48
CA THR A 114 -18.11 -8.17 -2.57
C THR A 114 -19.57 -8.03 -2.98
N GLN A 115 -20.31 -9.14 -3.08
CA GLN A 115 -21.75 -9.10 -3.34
C GLN A 115 -22.53 -8.30 -2.28
N SER A 116 -22.05 -8.29 -1.02
CA SER A 116 -22.70 -7.63 0.11
C SER A 116 -22.06 -6.30 0.53
N GLN A 117 -20.95 -5.89 -0.09
CA GLN A 117 -20.26 -4.65 0.27
C GLN A 117 -19.73 -3.89 -0.94
N LYS A 118 -19.91 -2.56 -0.95
CA LYS A 118 -19.45 -1.69 -2.04
C LYS A 118 -17.92 -1.54 -2.12
N GLY A 119 -17.22 -1.69 -0.99
CA GLY A 119 -15.79 -1.41 -0.88
C GLY A 119 -15.46 0.09 -0.85
N LYS A 120 -14.16 0.41 -0.83
CA LYS A 120 -13.61 1.77 -0.86
C LYS A 120 -12.68 1.91 -2.07
N MET A 121 -12.69 3.08 -2.68
CA MET A 121 -11.82 3.43 -3.81
C MET A 121 -10.57 4.22 -3.40
N ALA A 122 -10.55 4.71 -2.17
CA ALA A 122 -9.46 5.48 -1.60
C ALA A 122 -9.56 5.45 -0.07
N MET A 123 -8.46 5.72 0.61
CA MET A 123 -8.46 5.94 2.05
C MET A 123 -7.34 6.88 2.49
N ARG A 124 -7.40 7.26 3.78
CA ARG A 124 -6.25 7.81 4.49
C ARG A 124 -5.54 6.70 5.25
N ILE A 125 -4.21 6.74 5.17
CA ILE A 125 -3.32 5.96 6.00
C ILE A 125 -2.55 6.87 6.94
N TYR A 126 -2.20 6.35 8.10
CA TYR A 126 -1.56 7.11 9.16
C TYR A 126 -0.28 6.38 9.58
N PRO A 127 0.87 6.66 8.92
CA PRO A 127 2.19 6.19 9.35
C PRO A 127 2.45 6.46 10.83
N LEU A 128 3.45 5.79 11.41
CA LEU A 128 3.79 5.91 12.83
C LEU A 128 4.08 7.36 13.25
N TRP A 129 4.62 8.17 12.34
CA TRP A 129 4.95 9.56 12.58
C TRP A 129 3.76 10.54 12.50
N ASP A 130 2.58 10.08 12.06
CA ASP A 130 1.38 10.91 12.04
C ASP A 130 0.62 10.78 13.38
N THR A 131 0.13 11.91 13.90
CA THR A 131 -0.67 11.93 15.14
C THR A 131 -2.11 12.35 14.86
N PRO A 132 -3.02 11.42 14.49
CA PRO A 132 -4.40 11.74 14.19
C PRO A 132 -5.18 12.24 15.40
N VAL A 133 -6.02 13.26 15.19
CA VAL A 133 -6.80 13.89 16.28
C VAL A 133 -8.19 13.28 16.42
N SER A 134 -8.85 12.96 15.30
CA SER A 134 -10.23 12.45 15.33
C SER A 134 -10.30 10.99 15.76
N ASN A 135 -11.38 10.61 16.45
CA ASN A 135 -11.59 9.23 16.91
C ASN A 135 -11.60 8.21 15.76
N GLN A 136 -12.14 8.59 14.59
CA GLN A 136 -12.14 7.72 13.41
C GLN A 136 -10.73 7.51 12.85
N ALA A 137 -9.91 8.57 12.81
CA ALA A 137 -8.54 8.48 12.33
C ALA A 137 -7.65 7.68 13.29
N LYS A 138 -7.80 7.87 14.61
CA LYS A 138 -7.11 7.07 15.63
C LYS A 138 -7.45 5.57 15.53
N LYS A 139 -8.73 5.24 15.37
CA LYS A 139 -9.17 3.84 15.14
C LYS A 139 -8.56 3.27 13.86
N SER A 140 -8.48 4.08 12.80
CA SER A 140 -7.88 3.65 11.53
C SER A 140 -6.37 3.40 11.69
N GLN A 141 -5.65 4.33 12.32
CA GLN A 141 -4.23 4.18 12.59
C GLN A 141 -3.93 2.93 13.42
N MET A 142 -4.74 2.65 14.44
CA MET A 142 -4.52 1.51 15.35
C MET A 142 -4.42 0.18 14.60
N TRP A 143 -5.34 -0.13 13.69
CA TRP A 143 -5.25 -1.36 12.90
C TRP A 143 -4.18 -1.25 11.80
N GLN A 144 -4.00 -0.06 11.20
CA GLN A 144 -3.03 0.14 10.13
C GLN A 144 -1.59 -0.13 10.60
N LEU A 145 -1.22 0.32 11.81
CA LEU A 145 0.13 0.17 12.36
C LEU A 145 0.52 -1.28 12.65
N GLN A 146 -0.45 -2.19 12.78
CA GLN A 146 -0.18 -3.63 12.87
C GLN A 146 0.52 -4.15 11.61
N TYR A 147 0.26 -3.50 10.46
CA TYR A 147 0.78 -3.84 9.13
C TYR A 147 1.80 -2.83 8.61
N PHE A 148 2.28 -1.93 9.47
CA PHE A 148 3.23 -0.88 9.10
C PHE A 148 4.67 -1.27 9.44
N VAL A 149 5.59 -0.97 8.53
CA VAL A 149 7.03 -1.11 8.73
C VAL A 149 7.68 0.24 8.49
N ASP A 150 8.38 0.75 9.50
CA ASP A 150 9.23 1.94 9.36
C ASP A 150 10.55 1.52 8.70
N LEU A 151 10.89 2.19 7.61
CA LEU A 151 12.06 1.96 6.77
C LEU A 151 12.95 3.21 6.70
N SER A 152 12.75 4.17 7.60
CA SER A 152 13.46 5.44 7.60
C SER A 152 14.94 5.29 7.97
N ASP A 153 15.30 4.25 8.73
CA ASP A 153 16.68 3.91 9.07
C ASP A 153 17.16 2.65 8.33
N PRO A 154 17.91 2.79 7.22
CA PRO A 154 18.39 1.65 6.45
C PRO A 154 19.39 0.76 7.21
N ASN A 155 19.99 1.25 8.29
CA ASN A 155 20.92 0.46 9.11
C ASN A 155 20.21 -0.38 10.18
N ASN A 156 18.94 -0.09 10.46
CA ASN A 156 18.17 -0.73 11.52
C ASN A 156 16.74 -1.04 11.06
N LEU A 157 16.65 -1.76 9.94
CA LEU A 157 15.36 -2.18 9.40
C LEU A 157 14.77 -3.32 10.25
N PRO A 158 13.47 -3.26 10.59
CA PRO A 158 12.78 -4.34 11.30
C PRO A 158 12.47 -5.53 10.36
N ILE A 159 13.53 -6.22 9.91
CA ILE A 159 13.47 -7.28 8.89
C ILE A 159 12.51 -8.41 9.26
N ASP A 160 12.49 -8.86 10.52
CA ASP A 160 11.58 -9.93 10.93
C ASP A 160 10.12 -9.54 10.73
N LYS A 161 9.73 -8.31 11.11
CA LYS A 161 8.37 -7.82 10.91
C LYS A 161 8.05 -7.71 9.42
N LEU A 162 8.99 -7.18 8.63
CA LEU A 162 8.86 -7.03 7.19
C LEU A 162 8.61 -8.39 6.50
N LEU A 163 9.45 -9.39 6.79
CA LEU A 163 9.35 -10.72 6.19
C LEU A 163 8.07 -11.43 6.63
N ASN A 164 7.68 -11.33 7.91
CA ASN A 164 6.41 -11.88 8.40
C ASN A 164 5.17 -11.28 7.72
N LEU A 165 5.27 -10.07 7.15
CA LEU A 165 4.17 -9.45 6.41
C LEU A 165 4.16 -9.83 4.92
N TYR A 166 5.31 -10.21 4.36
CA TYR A 166 5.43 -10.60 2.95
C TYR A 166 5.33 -12.12 2.70
N LEU A 167 5.61 -12.96 3.70
CA LEU A 167 5.59 -14.43 3.61
C LEU A 167 4.24 -14.99 4.12
#